data_AF-B3ETQ5-F1
#
_entry.id   AF-B3ETQ5-F1
#
_cell.length_a   1.000
_cell.length_b   1.000
_cell.length_c   1.000
_cell.angle_alpha   90.00
_cell.angle_beta   90.00
_cell.angle_gamma   90.00
#
_symmetry.space_group_name_H-M   'P 1'
#
loop_
_entity.id
_entity.type
_entity.pdbx_description
1 polymer ?
#
loop_
_entity_poly.entity_id
_entity_poly.type
_entity_poly.pdbx_seq_one_letter_code
_entity_poly.pdbx_strand_id
1 'polypeptide(L)' 'MKILLDIPDNQASSLIDVLRSISHVRVKPLTDAKALLMEEIKEAVDEIQLIKTGAKKARNAEDFLNEL' A
#
# COMPACT_ATOMS: atom_id res chain seq x y z
N MET A 1 15.13 4.62 0.77
CA MET A 1 13.89 4.23 1.46
C MET A 1 12.70 4.85 0.72
N LYS A 2 11.61 4.11 0.52
CA LYS A 2 10.37 4.62 -0.10
C LYS A 2 9.28 4.62 0.98
N ILE A 3 8.48 5.68 1.05
CA ILE A 3 7.45 5.88 2.09
C ILE A 3 6.16 6.27 1.36
N LEU A 4 5.03 5.73 1.82
CA LEU A 4 3.69 6.11 1.40
C LEU A 4 3.09 6.98 2.52
N LEU A 5 2.48 8.10 2.16
CA LEU A 5 1.90 9.07 3.09
C LEU A 5 0.41 9.18 2.78
N ASP A 6 -0.42 8.97 3.79
CA ASP A 6 -1.85 9.25 3.75
C ASP A 6 -2.09 10.59 4.47
N ILE A 7 -2.59 11.57 3.73
CA ILE A 7 -2.71 12.96 4.19
C ILE A 7 -4.04 13.51 3.66
N PRO A 8 -4.85 14.16 4.50
CA PRO A 8 -6.04 14.86 4.04
C PRO A 8 -5.72 15.92 2.96
N ASP A 9 -6.52 15.99 1.91
CA ASP A 9 -6.31 16.91 0.77
C ASP A 9 -6.11 18.37 1.18
N ASN A 10 -6.81 18.81 2.23
CA ASN A 10 -6.71 20.17 2.74
C ASN A 10 -5.34 20.52 3.34
N GLN A 11 -4.51 19.53 3.66
CA GLN A 11 -3.17 19.67 4.23
C GLN A 11 -2.07 19.16 3.28
N ALA A 12 -2.44 18.36 2.27
CA ALA A 12 -1.49 17.75 1.34
C ALA A 12 -0.66 18.78 0.56
N SER A 13 -1.28 19.90 0.13
CA SER A 13 -0.61 20.96 -0.64
C SER A 13 0.60 21.54 0.11
N SER A 14 0.41 21.92 1.37
CA SER A 14 1.44 22.52 2.21
C SER A 14 2.60 21.55 2.48
N LEU A 15 2.32 20.27 2.71
CA LEU A 15 3.36 19.28 2.95
C LEU A 15 4.15 18.96 1.68
N ILE A 16 3.48 18.86 0.52
CA ILE A 16 4.13 18.59 -0.77
C ILE A 16 5.13 19.70 -1.10
N ASP A 17 4.80 20.97 -0.81
CA ASP A 17 5.71 22.09 -1.05
C ASP A 17 6.98 22.01 -0.19
N VAL A 18 6.83 21.64 1.08
CA VAL A 18 7.98 21.39 1.98
C VAL A 18 8.82 20.23 1.44
N LEU A 19 8.20 19.12 1.05
CA LEU A 19 8.92 17.96 0.51
C LEU A 19 9.64 18.26 -0.80
N ARG A 20 9.07 19.12 -1.66
CA ARG A 20 9.70 19.58 -2.90
C ARG A 20 10.84 20.56 -2.68
N SER A 21 10.82 21.33 -1.59
CA SER A 21 11.91 22.24 -1.22
C SER A 21 13.21 21.50 -0.88
N ILE A 22 13.10 20.22 -0.52
CA ILE A 22 14.21 19.37 -0.16
C ILE A 22 14.80 18.72 -1.43
N SER A 23 15.94 19.20 -1.89
CA SER A 23 16.56 18.86 -3.19
C SER A 23 16.80 17.36 -3.45
N HIS A 24 17.01 16.56 -2.41
CA HIS A 24 17.21 15.11 -2.53
C HIS A 24 15.94 14.26 -2.41
N VAL A 25 14.77 14.87 -2.14
CA VAL A 25 13.49 14.17 -2.02
C VAL A 25 12.73 14.25 -3.34
N ARG A 26 12.27 13.10 -3.84
CA ARG A 26 11.42 13.02 -5.04
C ARG A 26 9.99 12.73 -4.61
N VAL A 27 9.12 13.71 -4.80
CA VAL A 27 7.68 13.57 -4.55
C VAL A 27 6.98 13.15 -5.84
N LYS A 28 6.20 12.07 -5.77
CA LYS A 28 5.31 11.63 -6.84
C LYS A 28 3.90 11.47 -6.26
N PRO A 29 2.95 12.35 -6.60
CA PRO A 29 1.57 12.18 -6.21
C PRO A 29 1.04 10.87 -6.80
N LEU A 30 0.29 10.12 -6.00
CA LEU A 30 -0.46 8.96 -6.44
C LEU A 30 -1.93 9.36 -6.50
N THR A 31 -2.67 8.78 -7.44
CA THR A 31 -4.13 8.83 -7.42
C THR A 31 -4.64 7.83 -6.40
N ASP A 32 -5.81 8.06 -5.80
CA ASP A 32 -6.42 7.17 -4.79
C ASP A 32 -6.45 5.71 -5.25
N ALA A 33 -6.90 5.46 -6.49
CA ALA A 33 -6.93 4.12 -7.06
C ALA A 33 -5.55 3.43 -7.14
N LYS A 34 -4.47 4.21 -7.33
CA LYS A 34 -3.10 3.67 -7.36
C LYS A 34 -2.54 3.47 -5.96
N ALA A 35 -2.94 4.30 -4.99
CA ALA A 35 -2.58 4.12 -3.60
C ALA A 35 -3.22 2.84 -3.04
N LEU A 36 -4.54 2.69 -3.24
CA LEU A 36 -5.29 1.50 -2.84
C LEU A 36 -4.69 0.22 -3.43
N LEU A 37 -4.46 0.19 -4.75
CA LEU A 37 -3.87 -0.96 -5.42
C LEU A 37 -2.49 -1.34 -4.85
N MET A 38 -1.68 -0.35 -4.47
CA MET A 38 -0.35 -0.61 -3.90
C MET A 38 -0.46 -1.22 -2.50
N GLU A 39 -1.42 -0.76 -1.69
CA GLU A 39 -1.70 -1.31 -0.36
C GLU A 39 -2.22 -2.75 -0.46
N GLU A 40 -3.22 -3.00 -1.31
CA GLU A 40 -3.79 -4.34 -1.53
C GLU A 40 -2.73 -5.34 -2.02
N ILE A 41 -1.86 -4.93 -2.96
CA ILE A 41 -0.77 -5.79 -3.45
C ILE A 41 0.24 -6.06 -2.32
N LYS A 42 0.60 -5.04 -1.55
CA LYS A 42 1.55 -5.21 -0.44
C LYS A 42 0.99 -6.18 0.59
N GLU A 43 -0.26 -6.02 0.99
CA GLU A 43 -0.95 -6.91 1.92
C GLU A 43 -0.97 -8.35 1.40
N ALA A 44 -1.34 -8.55 0.13
CA ALA A 44 -1.32 -9.86 -0.50
C ALA A 44 0.08 -10.51 -0.48
N VAL A 45 1.13 -9.75 -0.75
CA VAL A 45 2.51 -10.25 -0.68
C VAL A 45 2.91 -10.62 0.74
N ASP A 46 2.56 -9.79 1.72
CA ASP A 46 2.83 -10.04 3.14
C ASP A 46 2.09 -11.30 3.61
N GLU A 47 0.83 -11.50 3.19
CA GLU A 47 0.08 -12.73 3.47
C GLU A 47 0.74 -13.98 2.88
N ILE A 48 1.19 -13.92 1.63
CA ILE A 48 1.90 -15.03 0.99
C ILE A 48 3.21 -15.32 1.71
N GLN A 49 3.91 -14.30 2.23
CA GLN A 49 5.10 -14.50 3.04
C GLN A 49 4.78 -15.19 4.37
N LEU A 50 3.68 -14.84 5.03
CA LEU A 50 3.21 -15.53 6.24
C LEU A 50 2.84 -17.00 5.96
N ILE A 51 2.29 -17.29 4.77
CA ILE A 51 2.05 -18.66 4.33
C ILE A 51 3.36 -19.41 4.14
N LYS A 52 4.34 -18.80 3.46
CA LYS A 52 5.67 -19.41 3.22
C LYS A 52 6.44 -19.70 4.50
N THR A 53 6.29 -18.85 5.52
CA THR A 53 6.92 -19.04 6.84
C THR A 53 6.17 -20.04 7.73
N GLY A 54 5.01 -20.54 7.30
CA GLY A 54 4.18 -21.48 8.06
C GLY A 54 3.32 -20.82 9.14
N ALA A 55 3.34 -19.49 9.25
CA ALA A 55 2.55 -18.74 10.23
C ALA A 55 1.05 -18.67 9.84
N LYS A 56 0.74 -18.77 8.55
CA LYS A 56 -0.65 -18.78 8.02
C LYS A 56 -0.86 -19.98 7.11
N LYS A 57 -2.06 -20.55 7.10
CA LYS A 57 -2.42 -21.64 6.16
C LYS A 57 -3.13 -21.06 4.95
N ALA A 58 -2.67 -21.41 3.75
CA ALA A 58 -3.43 -21.17 2.55
C ALA A 58 -4.65 -22.11 2.50
N ARG A 59 -5.70 -21.69 1.80
CA ARG A 59 -6.84 -22.53 1.44
C ARG A 59 -7.18 -22.34 -0.03
N ASN A 60 -7.92 -23.29 -0.60
CA ASN A 60 -8.41 -23.17 -1.96
C ASN A 60 -9.39 -21.97 -2.06
N ALA A 61 -9.25 -21.18 -3.11
CA ALA A 61 -10.11 -20.03 -3.37
C ALA A 61 -11.53 -20.46 -3.77
N GLU A 62 -11.68 -21.54 -4.53
CA GLU A 62 -12.99 -22.06 -4.94
C GLU A 62 -13.79 -22.52 -3.72
N ASP A 63 -13.16 -23.27 -2.82
CA ASP A 63 -13.79 -23.73 -1.58
C ASP A 63 -14.24 -22.54 -0.72
N PHE A 64 -13.41 -21.50 -0.60
CA PHE A 64 -13.80 -20.28 0.13
C PHE A 64 -14.99 -19.57 -0.49
N LEU A 65 -15.01 -19.40 -1.81
CA LEU A 65 -16.10 -18.70 -2.50
C LEU A 65 -17.42 -19.45 -2.41
N ASN A 66 -17.38 -20.78 -2.32
CA ASN A 66 -18.57 -21.61 -2.15
C ASN A 66 -19.13 -21.62 -0.71
N GLU A 67 -18.38 -21.10 0.28
CA GLU A 67 -18.79 -20.99 1.70
C GLU A 67 -19.49 -19.65 2.04
N LEU A 68 -19.41 -18.65 1.16
CA LEU A 68 -20.00 -17.31 1.32
C LEU A 68 -21.42 -17.25 0.73
#